data_AF-A0A3D3BPF6-F1
#
_entry.id   AF-A0A3D3BPF6-F1
#
_cell.length_a   1.000
_cell.length_b   1.000
_cell.length_c   1.000
_cell.angle_alpha   90.00
_cell.angle_beta   90.00
_cell.angle_gamma   90.00
#
_symmetry.space_group_name_H-M   'P 1'
#
loop_
_entity.id
_entity.type
_entity.pdbx_description
1 polymer ?
#
loop_
_entity_poly.entity_id
_entity_poly.type
_entity_poly.pdbx_seq_one_letter_code
_entity_poly.pdbx_strand_id
1 'polypeptide(L)'
;MKVLPNVSQAAENTPEHRDRIVDAVRGVSLVVVVFGHLLLAVVYWPENDPPRLGSLMLAYPWTQVLTWILQVMPLFFAFGGAANARAWIRARQTHTSYSTWMWGRIQRLLRPVTIYLL
;
A
#
# COMPACT_ATOMS: atom_id res chain seq x y z
N MET A 1 -11.03 -3.83 -25.29
CA MET A 1 -9.63 -3.79 -24.81
C MET A 1 -9.61 -4.35 -23.39
N LYS A 2 -9.19 -5.61 -23.18
CA LYS A 2 -9.10 -6.20 -21.83
C LYS A 2 -7.85 -5.64 -21.15
N VAL A 3 -8.05 -4.67 -20.26
CA VAL A 3 -6.96 -3.96 -19.56
C VAL A 3 -6.28 -4.84 -18.50
N LEU A 4 -6.92 -5.94 -18.09
CA LEU A 4 -6.41 -6.85 -17.06
C LEU A 4 -6.30 -8.28 -17.60
N PRO A 5 -5.16 -8.98 -17.35
CA PRO A 5 -5.03 -10.40 -17.67
C PRO A 5 -6.03 -11.23 -16.87
N ASN A 6 -6.44 -12.38 -17.41
CA ASN A 6 -7.30 -13.32 -16.68
C ASN A 6 -6.59 -13.78 -15.38
N VAL A 7 -7.34 -14.01 -14.30
CA VAL A 7 -6.78 -14.44 -13.01
C VAL A 7 -5.96 -15.72 -13.16
N SER A 8 -6.40 -16.64 -14.02
CA SER A 8 -5.65 -17.86 -14.36
C SER A 8 -4.33 -17.56 -15.07
N GLN A 9 -4.32 -16.65 -16.04
CA GLN A 9 -3.09 -16.22 -16.72
C GLN A 9 -2.14 -15.46 -15.79
N ALA A 10 -2.65 -14.62 -14.90
CA ALA A 10 -1.83 -13.93 -13.90
C ALA A 10 -1.22 -14.94 -12.91
N ALA A 11 -1.97 -15.99 -12.57
CA ALA A 11 -1.46 -17.10 -11.78
C ALA A 11 -0.37 -17.88 -12.53
N GLU A 12 -0.53 -18.22 -13.79
CA GLU A 12 0.50 -18.93 -14.57
C GLU A 12 1.78 -18.09 -14.74
N ASN A 13 1.64 -16.78 -14.94
CA ASN A 13 2.76 -15.88 -15.19
C ASN A 13 3.50 -15.39 -13.92
N THR A 14 3.06 -15.78 -12.73
CA THR A 14 3.72 -15.33 -11.48
C THR A 14 4.97 -16.19 -11.22
N PRO A 15 6.17 -15.58 -11.10
CA PRO A 15 7.41 -16.32 -10.82
C PRO A 15 7.31 -17.17 -9.54
N GLU A 16 7.90 -18.38 -9.55
CA GLU A 16 7.83 -19.34 -8.43
C GLU A 16 8.34 -18.78 -7.10
N HIS A 17 9.30 -17.85 -7.15
CA HIS A 17 9.88 -17.22 -5.97
C HIS A 17 8.99 -16.11 -5.34
N ARG A 18 7.83 -15.82 -5.93
CA ARG A 18 6.92 -14.74 -5.52
C ARG A 18 5.68 -15.31 -4.83
N ASP A 19 5.53 -14.98 -3.54
CA ASP A 19 4.38 -15.38 -2.74
C ASP A 19 3.17 -14.49 -3.05
N ARG A 20 2.19 -15.07 -3.75
CA ARG A 20 0.98 -14.38 -4.22
C ARG A 20 0.09 -13.93 -3.07
N ILE A 21 0.03 -14.73 -2.00
CA ILE A 21 -0.82 -14.41 -0.84
C ILE A 21 -0.26 -13.17 -0.16
N VAL A 22 1.06 -13.12 0.02
CA VAL A 22 1.74 -11.97 0.62
C VAL A 22 1.52 -10.70 -0.19
N ASP A 23 1.62 -10.77 -1.51
CA ASP A 23 1.40 -9.61 -2.37
C ASP A 23 -0.07 -9.19 -2.45
N ALA A 24 -1.01 -10.15 -2.48
CA ALA A 24 -2.44 -9.87 -2.45
C ALA A 24 -2.85 -9.21 -1.13
N VAL A 25 -2.39 -9.74 0.02
CA VAL A 25 -2.66 -9.15 1.33
C VAL A 25 -2.09 -7.74 1.40
N ARG A 26 -0.84 -7.53 0.98
CA ARG A 26 -0.23 -6.19 0.98
C ARG A 26 -0.99 -5.22 0.08
N GLY A 27 -1.40 -5.66 -1.10
CA GLY A 27 -2.15 -4.87 -2.06
C GLY A 27 -3.53 -4.47 -1.53
N VAL A 28 -4.29 -5.44 -1.03
CA VAL A 28 -5.62 -5.19 -0.44
C VAL A 28 -5.51 -4.28 0.79
N SER A 29 -4.56 -4.53 1.69
CA SER A 29 -4.34 -3.66 2.85
C SER A 29 -4.00 -2.23 2.42
N LEU A 30 -3.15 -2.04 1.41
CA LEU A 30 -2.81 -0.69 0.91
C LEU A 30 -4.05 0.03 0.36
N VAL A 31 -4.88 -0.66 -0.42
CA VAL A 31 -6.13 -0.11 -0.96
C VAL A 31 -7.05 0.32 0.19
N VAL A 32 -7.28 -0.56 1.16
CA VAL A 32 -8.11 -0.25 2.34
C VAL A 32 -7.59 0.95 3.10
N VAL A 33 -6.27 1.05 3.34
CA VAL A 33 -5.65 2.19 4.01
C VAL A 33 -5.90 3.47 3.23
N VAL A 34 -5.60 3.50 1.93
CA VAL A 34 -5.75 4.71 1.10
C VAL A 34 -7.19 5.18 1.09
N PHE A 35 -8.14 4.29 0.80
CA PHE A 35 -9.57 4.64 0.80
C PHE A 35 -10.06 5.07 2.17
N GLY A 36 -9.63 4.40 3.24
CA GLY A 36 -9.95 4.81 4.61
C GLY A 36 -9.52 6.25 4.89
N HIS A 37 -8.30 6.63 4.52
CA HIS A 37 -7.80 7.99 4.73
C HIS A 37 -8.53 9.03 3.88
N LEU A 38 -8.86 8.69 2.63
CA LEU A 38 -9.64 9.57 1.76
C LEU A 38 -11.04 9.83 2.33
N LEU A 39 -11.69 8.80 2.87
CA LEU A 39 -13.01 8.92 3.48
C LEU A 39 -13.00 9.75 4.76
N LEU A 40 -11.88 9.78 5.50
CA LEU A 40 -11.76 10.60 6.72
C LEU A 40 -11.65 12.08 6.42
N ALA A 41 -11.11 12.47 5.26
CA ALA A 41 -10.99 13.86 4.85
C ALA A 41 -12.28 14.34 4.18
N VAL A 42 -13.12 15.07 4.92
CA VAL A 42 -14.35 15.66 4.38
C VAL A 42 -14.17 17.17 4.29
N VAL A 43 -14.47 17.75 3.13
CA VAL A 43 -14.57 19.21 2.98
C VAL A 43 -16.04 19.55 2.78
N TYR A 44 -16.59 20.42 3.61
CA TYR A 44 -17.96 20.90 3.48
C TYR A 44 -18.00 22.43 3.42
N TRP A 45 -19.02 22.95 2.73
CA TRP A 45 -19.28 24.38 2.57
C TRP A 45 -20.51 24.79 3.35
N PRO A 46 -20.36 25.47 4.50
CA PRO A 46 -21.46 26.13 5.16
C PRO A 46 -21.93 27.34 4.35
N GLU A 47 -23.22 27.64 4.42
CA GLU A 47 -23.81 28.78 3.70
C GLU A 47 -23.20 30.10 4.21
N ASN A 48 -22.61 30.88 3.30
CA ASN A 48 -21.87 32.13 3.56
C ASN A 48 -20.57 32.01 4.37
N ASP A 49 -19.99 30.81 4.49
CA ASP A 49 -18.76 30.59 5.26
C ASP A 49 -17.66 29.93 4.41
N PRO A 50 -16.36 30.16 4.71
CA PRO A 50 -15.27 29.49 4.00
C PRO A 50 -15.34 27.95 4.13
N PRO A 51 -14.80 27.20 3.16
CA PRO A 51 -14.74 25.74 3.25
C PRO A 51 -14.05 25.29 4.53
N ARG A 52 -14.68 24.35 5.24
CA ARG A 52 -14.14 23.78 6.46
C ARG A 52 -13.71 22.33 6.22
N LEU A 53 -12.54 21.99 6.73
CA LEU A 53 -12.07 20.61 6.85
C LEU A 53 -12.80 19.98 8.04
N GLY A 54 -13.62 18.98 7.75
CA GLY A 54 -14.25 18.11 8.71
C GLY A 54 -13.66 16.71 8.66
N SER A 55 -14.03 15.90 9.65
CA SER A 55 -13.73 14.46 9.64
C SER A 55 -15.01 13.67 9.62
N LEU A 56 -15.08 12.67 8.74
CA LEU A 56 -16.26 11.80 8.64
C LEU A 56 -16.59 11.10 9.98
N MET A 57 -15.57 10.76 10.77
CA MET A 57 -15.73 10.19 12.12
C MET A 57 -16.36 11.14 13.13
N LEU A 58 -16.17 12.46 12.97
CA LEU A 58 -16.82 13.47 13.82
C LEU A 58 -18.28 13.67 13.40
N ALA A 59 -18.58 13.60 12.10
CA ALA A 59 -19.93 13.71 11.58
C ALA A 59 -20.78 12.44 11.83
N TYR A 60 -20.16 11.26 11.76
CA TYR A 60 -20.82 9.96 11.90
C TYR A 60 -20.07 9.06 12.89
N PRO A 61 -20.41 9.09 14.18
CA PRO A 61 -19.71 8.34 15.22
C PRO A 61 -19.70 6.82 15.01
N TRP A 62 -20.69 6.25 14.31
CA TRP A 62 -20.74 4.81 14.00
C TRP A 62 -19.55 4.35 13.12
N THR A 63 -18.97 5.25 12.33
CA THR A 63 -17.79 4.95 11.50
C THR A 63 -16.55 4.62 12.34
N GLN A 64 -16.55 4.95 13.63
CA GLN A 64 -15.50 4.54 14.56
C GLN A 64 -15.46 3.02 14.73
N VAL A 65 -16.58 2.32 14.69
CA VAL A 65 -16.61 0.84 14.75
C VAL A 65 -15.92 0.23 13.53
N LEU A 66 -16.00 0.89 12.39
CA LEU A 66 -15.35 0.44 11.16
C LEU A 66 -13.82 0.36 11.33
N THR A 67 -13.21 1.26 12.10
CA THR A 67 -11.75 1.25 12.31
C THR A 67 -11.29 0.06 13.14
N TRP A 68 -12.14 -0.48 14.01
CA TRP A 68 -11.86 -1.71 14.76
C TRP A 68 -11.75 -2.92 13.84
N ILE A 69 -12.68 -3.04 12.87
CA ILE A 69 -12.72 -4.16 11.93
C ILE A 69 -11.65 -4.00 10.84
N LEU A 70 -11.39 -2.76 10.41
CA LEU A 70 -10.44 -2.42 9.35
C LEU A 70 -9.01 -2.16 9.89
N GLN A 71 -8.61 -2.84 10.97
CA GLN A 71 -7.23 -2.85 11.49
C GLN A 71 -6.28 -3.56 10.52
N VAL A 72 -6.04 -2.96 9.35
CA VAL A 72 -5.21 -3.54 8.27
C VAL A 72 -3.72 -3.26 8.45
N MET A 73 -3.34 -2.36 9.35
CA MET A 73 -1.96 -1.97 9.59
C MET A 73 -1.08 -3.17 10.04
N PRO A 74 -1.47 -3.98 11.04
CA PRO A 74 -0.68 -5.15 11.43
C PRO A 74 -0.48 -6.14 10.29
N LEU A 75 -1.51 -6.38 9.47
CA LEU A 75 -1.42 -7.26 8.30
C LEU A 75 -0.44 -6.67 7.27
N PHE A 76 -0.57 -5.40 6.94
CA PHE A 76 0.33 -4.74 6.00
C PHE A 76 1.79 -4.83 6.43
N PHE A 77 2.08 -4.59 7.71
CA PHE A 77 3.44 -4.66 8.24
C PHE A 77 3.98 -6.09 8.34
N ALA A 78 3.16 -7.06 8.78
CA ALA A 78 3.59 -8.45 8.89
C ALA A 78 3.92 -9.05 7.51
N PHE A 79 3.01 -8.91 6.55
CA PHE A 79 3.21 -9.43 5.20
C PHE A 79 4.24 -8.61 4.41
N GLY A 80 4.27 -7.28 4.60
CA GLY A 80 5.31 -6.41 4.05
C GLY A 80 6.71 -6.78 4.58
N GLY A 81 6.82 -7.05 5.87
CA GLY A 81 8.04 -7.53 6.52
C GLY A 81 8.49 -8.89 5.98
N ALA A 82 7.57 -9.85 5.86
CA ALA A 82 7.85 -11.16 5.28
C ALA A 82 8.33 -11.09 3.82
N ALA A 83 7.73 -10.23 3.00
CA ALA A 83 8.20 -9.98 1.62
C ALA A 83 9.63 -9.40 1.62
N ASN A 84 9.92 -8.50 2.54
CA ASN A 84 11.20 -7.82 2.66
C ASN A 84 12.31 -8.76 3.15
N ALA A 85 12.00 -9.60 4.14
CA ALA A 85 12.89 -10.65 4.64
C ALA A 85 13.28 -11.62 3.51
N ARG A 86 12.30 -12.09 2.73
CA ARG A 86 12.57 -12.96 1.56
C ARG A 86 13.44 -12.26 0.51
N ALA A 87 13.22 -10.96 0.27
CA ALA A 87 14.04 -10.19 -0.66
C ALA A 87 15.49 -10.06 -0.18
N TRP A 88 15.70 -9.89 1.13
CA TRP A 88 17.03 -9.84 1.73
C TRP A 88 17.74 -11.20 1.70
N ILE A 89 17.04 -12.29 2.02
CA ILE A 89 17.60 -13.66 1.95
C ILE A 89 18.13 -13.95 0.55
N ARG A 90 17.39 -13.58 -0.49
CA ARG A 90 17.84 -13.75 -1.89
C ARG A 90 19.06 -12.89 -2.22
N ALA A 91 19.07 -11.62 -1.83
CA ALA A 91 20.22 -10.75 -2.05
C ALA A 91 21.49 -11.27 -1.37
N ARG A 92 21.33 -11.89 -0.19
CA ARG A 92 22.41 -12.55 0.52
C ARG A 92 22.92 -13.80 -0.20
N GLN A 93 22.03 -14.59 -0.80
CA GLN A 93 22.40 -15.76 -1.62
C GLN A 93 23.17 -15.36 -2.89
N THR A 94 22.93 -14.16 -3.43
CA THR A 94 23.66 -13.60 -4.58
C THR A 94 24.87 -12.76 -4.17
N HIS A 95 25.39 -12.93 -2.95
CA HIS A 95 26.55 -12.20 -2.40
C HIS A 95 26.45 -10.66 -2.50
N THR A 96 25.24 -10.11 -2.54
CA THR A 96 25.04 -8.66 -2.61
C THR A 96 25.22 -8.05 -1.23
N SER A 97 26.06 -7.01 -1.14
CA SER A 97 26.23 -6.25 0.10
C SER A 97 24.92 -5.59 0.55
N TYR A 98 24.72 -5.47 1.86
CA TYR A 98 23.53 -4.84 2.44
C TYR A 98 23.35 -3.39 1.96
N SER A 99 24.43 -2.62 1.89
CA SER A 99 24.40 -1.23 1.42
C SER A 99 23.93 -1.13 -0.03
N THR A 100 24.45 -1.99 -0.90
CA THR A 100 24.06 -2.06 -2.32
C THR A 100 22.59 -2.45 -2.49
N TRP A 101 22.12 -3.45 -1.74
CA TRP A 101 20.72 -3.87 -1.75
C TRP A 101 19.78 -2.75 -1.28
N MET A 102 20.13 -2.08 -0.17
CA MET A 102 19.34 -0.98 0.40
C MET A 102 19.28 0.21 -0.56
N TRP A 103 20.43 0.62 -1.12
CA TRP A 103 20.51 1.75 -2.03
C TRP A 103 19.67 1.54 -3.29
N GLY A 104 19.74 0.35 -3.90
CA GLY A 104 18.90 0.02 -5.06
C GLY A 104 17.40 0.10 -4.76
N ARG A 105 16.99 -0.24 -3.53
CA ARG A 105 15.58 -0.11 -3.11
C ARG A 105 15.17 1.34 -2.91
N ILE A 106 16.01 2.15 -2.26
CA ILE A 106 15.77 3.58 -2.07
C ILE A 106 15.66 4.29 -3.42
N GLN A 107 16.60 4.04 -4.34
CA GLN A 107 16.55 4.61 -5.69
C GLN A 107 15.26 4.25 -6.43
N ARG A 108 14.81 2.99 -6.34
CA ARG A 108 13.56 2.57 -6.98
C ARG A 108 12.32 3.23 -6.37
N LEU A 109 12.32 3.50 -5.07
CA LEU A 109 11.24 4.20 -4.37
C LEU A 109 11.23 5.70 -4.66
N LEU A 110 12.40 6.32 -4.87
CA LEU A 110 12.54 7.75 -5.19
C LEU A 110 12.30 8.07 -6.67
N ARG A 111 12.45 7.09 -7.56
CA ARG A 111 12.28 7.27 -9.02
C ARG A 111 10.94 7.91 -9.45
N PRO A 112 9.78 7.63 -8.82
CA PRO A 112 8.53 8.33 -9.16
C PRO A 112 8.58 9.81 -8.75
N VAL A 113 9.30 10.14 -7.67
CA VAL A 113 9.39 11.50 -7.13
C VAL A 113 10.25 12.39 -8.02
N THR A 114 11.29 11.84 -8.66
CA THR A 114 12.16 12.61 -9.55
C THR A 114 11.42 13.17 -10.77
N ILE A 115 10.25 12.63 -11.13
CA ILE A 115 9.39 13.20 -12.18
C ILE A 115 8.91 14.61 -11.81
N TYR A 116 8.69 14.89 -10.52
CA TYR A 116 8.25 16.20 -10.04
C TYR A 116 9.37 17.24 -9.95
N LEU A 117 10.64 16.83 -10.12
CA LEU A 117 11.82 17.71 -10.14
C LEU A 117 12.25 18.09 -11.56
N LEU A 118 11.61 17.52 -12.57
CA LEU A 118 11.79 17.82 -14.00
C LEU A 118 10.78 18.87 -14.44
#